data_AF-A0A2S6U9J1-F1
#
_entry.id   AF-A0A2S6U9J1-F1
#
_cell.length_a   1.000
_cell.length_b   1.000
_cell.length_c   1.000
_cell.angle_alpha   90.00
_cell.angle_beta   90.00
_cell.angle_gamma   90.00
#
_symmetry.space_group_name_H-M   'P 1'
#
loop_
_entity.id
_entity.type
_entity.pdbx_description
1 polymer ?
#
loop_
_entity_poly.entity_id
_entity_poly.type
_entity_poly.pdbx_seq_one_letter_code
_entity_poly.pdbx_strand_id
1 'polypeptide(L)' 'MGKVENPFQKDDAVEVEIDDIGSLKGSVVRSTSDAIAIKLDIDPKGEEELMALIMAAFNDLPKIEEV' A
#
# COMPACT_ATOMS: atom_id res chain seq x y z
N MET A 1 -14.45 24.85 8.57
CA MET A 1 -13.47 23.94 7.93
C MET A 1 -14.23 22.74 7.42
N GLY A 2 -14.33 22.55 6.11
CA GLY A 2 -14.99 21.38 5.53
C GLY A 2 -14.15 20.14 5.77
N LYS A 3 -14.77 19.05 6.24
CA LYS A 3 -14.10 17.74 6.25
C LYS A 3 -13.86 17.36 4.79
N VAL A 4 -12.62 17.07 4.44
CA VAL A 4 -12.30 16.43 3.16
C VAL A 4 -12.86 15.01 3.28
N GLU A 5 -13.93 14.72 2.55
CA GLU A 5 -14.46 13.36 2.48
C GLU A 5 -13.51 12.52 1.62
N ASN A 6 -13.27 11.28 2.05
CA ASN A 6 -12.45 10.33 1.29
C ASN A 6 -13.15 10.06 -0.06
N PRO A 7 -12.53 10.41 -1.21
CA PRO A 7 -13.17 10.29 -2.51
C PRO A 7 -13.28 8.83 -2.99
N PHE A 8 -12.59 7.90 -2.33
CA PHE A 8 -12.52 6.50 -2.73
C PHE A 8 -13.61 5.66 -2.07
N GLN A 9 -14.35 4.92 -2.89
CA GLN A 9 -15.38 3.98 -2.49
C GLN A 9 -14.88 2.54 -2.62
N LYS A 10 -15.60 1.62 -1.97
CA LYS A 10 -15.34 0.18 -2.13
C LYS A 10 -15.53 -0.21 -3.59
N ASP A 11 -14.65 -1.08 -4.08
CA ASP A 11 -14.59 -1.62 -5.44
C ASP A 11 -14.13 -0.61 -6.51
N ASP A 12 -13.73 0.62 -6.10
CA ASP A 12 -13.05 1.55 -7.00
C ASP A 12 -11.73 0.96 -7.49
N ALA A 13 -11.51 1.04 -8.80
CA ALA A 13 -10.23 0.73 -9.42
C ALA A 13 -9.24 1.86 -9.13
N VAL A 14 -8.07 1.49 -8.64
CA VAL A 14 -7.01 2.43 -8.26
C VAL A 14 -5.67 1.98 -8.83
N GLU A 15 -4.79 2.95 -9.01
CA GLU A 15 -3.43 2.76 -9.48
C GLU A 15 -2.50 3.46 -8.48
N VAL A 16 -1.53 2.72 -7.96
CA VAL A 16 -0.60 3.17 -6.92
C VAL A 16 0.80 3.17 -7.50
N GLU A 17 1.42 4.35 -7.53
CA GLU A 17 2.82 4.49 -7.94
C GLU A 17 3.72 4.27 -6.72
N ILE A 18 4.64 3.32 -6.83
CA ILE A 18 5.67 3.04 -5.83
C ILE A 18 7.01 3.30 -6.51
N ASP A 19 7.77 4.29 -6.06
CA ASP A 19 8.99 4.79 -6.72
C ASP A 19 9.95 3.67 -7.18
N ASP A 20 10.12 2.62 -6.36
CA ASP A 20 11.07 1.53 -6.62
C ASP A 20 10.50 0.35 -7.45
N ILE A 21 9.18 0.25 -7.62
CA ILE A 21 8.51 -0.86 -8.34
C ILE A 21 7.86 -0.38 -9.64
N GLY A 22 7.38 0.87 -9.65
CA GLY A 22 6.52 1.44 -10.67
C GLY A 22 5.04 1.39 -10.27
N SER A 23 4.18 1.34 -11.28
CA SER A 23 2.74 1.46 -11.10
C SER A 23 2.06 0.10 -10.84
N LEU A 24 1.34 -0.01 -9.72
CA LEU A 24 0.59 -1.19 -9.32
C LEU A 24 -0.92 -0.91 -9.35
N LYS A 25 -1.67 -1.73 -10.07
CA LYS A 25 -3.13 -1.64 -10.12
C LYS A 25 -3.75 -2.40 -8.97
N GLY A 26 -4.95 -1.98 -8.56
CA GLY A 26 -5.71 -2.69 -7.56
C GLY A 26 -7.13 -2.17 -7.40
N SER A 27 -7.81 -2.69 -6.40
CA SER A 27 -9.18 -2.32 -6.05
C SER A 27 -9.32 -1.99 -4.57
N VAL A 28 -10.11 -0.98 -4.24
CA VAL A 28 -10.37 -0.60 -2.86
C VAL A 28 -11.26 -1.65 -2.20
N VAL A 29 -10.75 -2.32 -1.16
CA VAL A 29 -11.54 -3.31 -0.39
C VAL A 29 -12.19 -2.71 0.85
N ARG A 30 -11.64 -1.59 1.35
CA ARG A 30 -12.17 -0.85 2.49
C ARG A 30 -11.80 0.62 2.40
N SER A 31 -12.72 1.50 2.75
CA SER A 31 -12.50 2.94 2.84
C SER A 31 -12.99 3.45 4.19
N THR A 32 -12.19 4.29 4.84
CA THR A 32 -12.54 5.04 6.06
C THR A 32 -12.38 6.54 5.78
N SER A 33 -12.67 7.41 6.75
CA SER A 33 -12.44 8.84 6.57
C SER A 33 -10.98 9.20 6.32
N ASP A 34 -10.05 8.39 6.82
CA ASP A 34 -8.63 8.76 6.91
C ASP A 34 -7.72 7.84 6.09
N ALA A 35 -8.23 6.68 5.64
CA ALA A 35 -7.43 5.67 4.96
C ALA A 35 -8.26 4.82 3.99
N ILE A 36 -7.56 4.19 3.05
CA ILE A 36 -8.09 3.13 2.19
C ILE A 36 -7.23 1.87 2.33
N ALA A 37 -7.86 0.72 2.18
CA ALA A 37 -7.18 -0.54 1.98
C ALA A 37 -7.41 -1.00 0.54
N ILE A 38 -6.32 -1.33 -0.15
CA ILE A 38 -6.31 -1.70 -1.57
C ILE A 38 -5.87 -3.16 -1.67
N LYS A 39 -6.59 -3.96 -2.45
CA LYS A 39 -6.12 -5.25 -2.93
C LYS A 39 -5.41 -5.03 -4.26
N LEU A 40 -4.10 -5.26 -4.28
CA LEU A 40 -3.28 -5.12 -5.48
C LEU A 40 -3.48 -6.31 -6.43
N ASP A 41 -3.63 -6.01 -7.70
CA ASP A 41 -3.63 -6.97 -8.81
C ASP A 41 -2.20 -7.07 -9.33
N ILE A 42 -1.38 -7.84 -8.62
CA ILE A 42 0.06 -7.98 -8.87
C ILE A 42 0.39 -9.35 -9.45
N ASP A 43 1.36 -9.40 -10.36
CA ASP A 43 1.91 -10.66 -10.86
C ASP A 43 2.96 -11.24 -9.89
N PRO A 44 3.36 -12.52 -10.04
CA PRO A 44 4.34 -13.12 -9.12
C PRO A 44 5.70 -12.41 -9.09
N LYS A 45 6.11 -11.74 -10.17
CA LYS A 45 7.38 -11.01 -10.22
C LYS A 45 7.30 -9.73 -9.39
N GLY A 46 6.22 -8.98 -9.55
CA GLY A 46 5.94 -7.80 -8.74
C GLY A 46 5.75 -8.14 -7.27
N GLU A 47 5.14 -9.28 -6.96
CA GLU A 47 5.00 -9.75 -5.56
C GLU A 47 6.37 -9.97 -4.92
N GLU A 48 7.31 -10.59 -5.63
CA GLU A 48 8.69 -10.80 -5.15
C GLU A 48 9.44 -9.47 -4.93
N GLU A 49 9.32 -8.52 -5.87
CA GLU A 49 9.92 -7.19 -5.75
C GLU A 49 9.34 -6.38 -4.57
N LEU A 50 8.01 -6.40 -4.41
CA LEU A 50 7.33 -5.76 -3.27
C LEU A 50 7.75 -6.39 -1.94
N MET A 51 7.84 -7.72 -1.87
CA MET A 51 8.28 -8.43 -0.69
C MET A 51 9.73 -8.07 -0.33
N ALA A 52 10.62 -7.97 -1.33
CA ALA A 52 12.01 -7.57 -1.12
C ALA A 52 12.11 -6.15 -0.51
N LEU A 53 11.30 -5.21 -0.99
CA LEU A 53 11.25 -3.84 -0.45
C LEU A 53 10.72 -3.81 0.99
N ILE A 54 9.68 -4.57 1.30
CA ILE A 54 9.15 -4.67 2.67
C ILE A 54 10.21 -5.25 3.61
N MET A 55 10.93 -6.30 3.17
CA MET A 55 12.00 -6.92 3.96
C MET A 55 13.18 -5.98 4.17
N ALA A 56 13.57 -5.21 3.14
CA ALA A 56 14.62 -4.20 3.26
C ALA A 56 14.22 -3.11 4.28
N ALA A 57 13.02 -2.55 4.14
CA ALA A 57 12.51 -1.54 5.07
C ALA A 57 12.37 -2.07 6.50
N PHE A 58 11.96 -3.34 6.67
CA PHE A 58 11.89 -3.98 7.98
C PHE A 58 13.26 -4.16 8.63
N ASN A 59 14.27 -4.56 7.85
CA ASN A 59 15.65 -4.73 8.35
C ASN A 59 16.31 -3.41 8.74
N ASP A 60 15.90 -2.31 8.12
CA ASP A 60 16.37 -0.95 8.44
C ASP A 60 15.69 -0.36 9.69
N LEU A 61 14.63 -0.99 10.22
CA LEU A 61 14.03 -0.57 11.48
C LEU A 61 15.04 -0.76 12.63
N PRO A 62 15.17 0.22 13.53
CA PRO A 62 16.03 0.07 14.70
C PRO A 62 15.58 -1.15 15.50
N LYS A 63 16.52 -2.06 15.76
CA LYS A 63 16.27 -3.21 16.63
C LYS A 63 15.87 -2.68 17.99
N ILE A 64 14.65 -2.99 18.41
CA ILE A 64 14.22 -2.73 19.77
C ILE A 64 14.98 -3.74 20.64
N GLU A 65 16.02 -3.29 21.35
CA GLU A 65 16.60 -4.08 22.43
C GLU A 65 15.50 -4.26 23.48
N GLU A 66 15.07 -5.50 23.72
CA GLU A 66 14.21 -5.80 24.87
C GLU A 66 14.96 -5.41 26.14
N VAL A 67 14.33 -4.53 26.94
CA VAL A 67 14.82 -4.00 28.22
C VAL A 67 14.70 -5.03 29.33
#